data_AF-A0A7C5KMB9-F1
#
_entry.id   AF-A0A7C5KMB9-F1
#
_cell.length_a   1.000
_cell.length_b   1.000
_cell.length_c   1.000
_cell.angle_alpha   90.00
_cell.angle_beta   90.00
_cell.angle_gamma   90.00
#
_symmetry.space_group_name_H-M   'P 1'
#
loop_
_entity.id
_entity.type
_entity.pdbx_description
1 polymer ?
#
loop_
_entity_poly.entity_id
_entity_poly.type
_entity_poly.pdbx_seq_one_letter_code
_entity_poly.pdbx_strand_id
1 'polypeptide(L)'
;MAYKPDQGRYARMAAFWVLLLFIIYGCLSLRYALDGIGWLPDSFKSPLASIPVVGDLTINVVIAYFFVPIGSAFFLHVKLNQPKYADFLIETEQELRKVHWPTFDETKSASIVVIVCVLVLAGILFGADFLFGKFFSRLF
;
A
#
# COMPACT_ATOMS: atom_id res chain seq x y z
N MET A 1 27.90 -11.63 1.09
CA MET A 1 27.83 -12.57 -0.04
C MET A 1 26.38 -12.95 -0.25
N ALA A 2 25.87 -12.87 -1.48
CA ALA A 2 24.46 -13.14 -1.76
C ALA A 2 24.19 -14.66 -1.71
N TYR A 3 23.18 -15.09 -0.95
CA TYR A 3 22.80 -16.52 -0.90
C TYR A 3 21.97 -16.85 -2.15
N LYS A 4 22.42 -17.82 -2.96
CA LYS A 4 21.81 -18.22 -4.25
C LYS A 4 21.43 -17.00 -5.12
N PRO A 5 22.40 -16.28 -5.70
CA PRO A 5 22.15 -15.01 -6.39
C PRO A 5 21.28 -15.14 -7.65
N ASP A 6 21.22 -16.34 -8.25
CA ASP A 6 20.54 -16.57 -9.53
C ASP A 6 19.03 -16.85 -9.38
N GLN A 7 18.57 -17.19 -8.18
CA GLN A 7 17.18 -17.57 -7.91
C GLN A 7 16.48 -16.58 -6.98
N GLY A 8 15.20 -16.28 -7.25
CA GLY A 8 14.40 -15.43 -6.37
C GLY A 8 14.61 -13.93 -6.56
N ARG A 9 15.25 -13.49 -7.65
CA ARG A 9 15.67 -12.08 -7.84
C ARG A 9 14.47 -11.13 -7.80
N TYR A 10 13.40 -11.46 -8.52
CA TYR A 10 12.22 -10.61 -8.61
C TYR A 10 11.47 -10.55 -7.28
N ALA A 11 11.30 -11.69 -6.60
CA ALA A 11 10.66 -11.75 -5.29
C ALA A 11 11.42 -10.93 -4.22
N ARG A 12 12.76 -11.01 -4.21
CA ARG A 12 13.60 -10.23 -3.27
C ARG A 12 13.54 -8.73 -3.55
N MET A 13 13.61 -8.32 -4.82
CA MET A 13 13.48 -6.92 -5.19
C MET A 13 12.09 -6.37 -4.85
N ALA A 14 11.03 -7.14 -5.13
CA ALA A 14 9.66 -6.74 -4.77
C ALA A 14 9.49 -6.59 -3.24
N ALA A 15 9.94 -7.58 -2.46
CA ALA A 15 9.88 -7.52 -1.00
C ALA A 15 10.67 -6.32 -0.43
N PHE A 16 11.86 -6.05 -0.99
CA PHE A 16 12.66 -4.88 -0.63
C PHE A 16 11.91 -3.57 -0.87
N TRP A 17 11.38 -3.37 -2.08
CA TRP A 17 10.69 -2.13 -2.44
C TRP A 17 9.40 -1.94 -1.66
N VAL A 18 8.60 -2.99 -1.47
CA VAL A 18 7.35 -2.92 -0.69
C VAL A 18 7.64 -2.57 0.77
N LEU A 19 8.60 -3.24 1.42
CA LEU A 19 8.95 -2.95 2.80
C LEU A 19 9.54 -1.55 2.94
N LEU A 20 10.37 -1.11 1.99
CA LEU A 20 10.94 0.22 2.01
C LEU A 20 9.86 1.31 1.86
N LEU A 21 8.93 1.15 0.91
CA LEU A 21 7.80 2.06 0.75
C LEU A 21 6.91 2.09 1.98
N PHE A 22 6.67 0.94 2.61
CA PHE A 22 5.90 0.85 3.85
C PHE A 22 6.57 1.60 5.01
N ILE A 23 7.90 1.51 5.13
CA ILE A 23 8.67 2.25 6.14
C ILE A 23 8.60 3.76 5.87
N ILE A 24 8.78 4.20 4.62
CA ILE A 24 8.64 5.61 4.24
C ILE A 24 7.24 6.13 4.58
N TYR A 25 6.20 5.37 4.22
CA TYR A 25 4.82 5.72 4.56
C TYR A 25 4.59 5.77 6.08
N GLY A 26 5.13 4.81 6.83
CA GLY A 26 5.09 4.81 8.29
C GLY A 26 5.74 6.06 8.90
N CYS A 27 6.87 6.51 8.36
CA CYS A 27 7.50 7.77 8.78
C CYS A 27 6.62 9.00 8.48
N LEU A 28 5.93 9.02 7.33
CA LEU A 28 4.99 10.10 7.00
C LEU A 28 3.76 10.09 7.92
N SER A 29 3.15 8.93 8.16
CA SER A 29 2.01 8.81 9.06
C SER A 29 2.37 9.17 10.50
N LEU A 30 3.57 8.78 10.95
CA LEU A 30 4.05 9.09 12.29
C LEU A 30 4.30 10.58 12.47
N ARG A 31 4.79 11.28 11.44
CA ARG A 31 4.93 12.75 11.47
C ARG A 31 3.60 13.42 11.80
N TYR A 32 2.54 13.08 11.08
CA TYR A 32 1.22 13.67 11.32
C TYR A 32 0.69 13.36 12.73
N ALA A 33 0.95 12.16 13.26
CA ALA A 33 0.57 11.81 14.62
C ALA A 33 1.38 12.58 15.69
N LEU A 34 2.67 12.80 15.44
CA LEU A 34 3.59 13.41 16.39
C LEU A 34 3.42 14.95 16.46
N ASP A 35 3.06 15.60 15.35
CA ASP A 35 2.70 17.02 15.33
C ASP A 35 1.45 17.29 16.22
N GLY A 36 0.54 16.32 16.32
CA GLY A 36 -0.63 16.40 17.21
C GLY A 36 -0.31 16.24 18.70
N ILE A 37 0.86 15.70 19.06
CA ILE A 37 1.23 15.37 20.45
C ILE A 37 1.84 16.57 21.21
N GLY A 38 2.17 17.69 20.55
CA GLY A 38 2.54 18.96 21.20
C GLY A 38 3.81 18.97 22.06
N TRP A 39 4.44 17.81 22.29
CA TRP A 39 5.59 17.62 23.19
C TRP A 39 6.96 17.86 22.52
N LEU A 40 6.98 18.17 21.22
CA LEU A 40 8.20 18.45 20.46
C LEU A 40 8.64 19.92 20.61
N PRO A 41 9.91 20.20 20.96
CA PRO A 41 10.45 21.56 21.02
C PRO A 41 10.33 22.29 19.68
N ASP A 42 9.96 23.57 19.69
CA ASP A 42 9.68 24.34 18.47
C ASP A 42 10.91 24.55 17.56
N SER A 43 12.13 24.35 18.08
CA SER A 43 13.36 24.26 17.28
C SER A 43 13.31 23.12 16.24
N PHE A 44 12.52 22.07 16.50
CA PHE A 44 12.27 20.95 15.60
C PHE A 44 11.06 21.17 14.69
N LYS A 45 10.46 22.36 14.67
CA LYS A 45 9.31 22.74 13.82
C LYS A 45 9.65 23.87 12.83
N SER A 46 10.89 24.39 12.85
CA SER A 46 11.29 25.50 11.99
C SER A 46 11.25 25.12 10.50
N PRO A 47 10.49 25.82 9.65
CA PRO A 47 10.39 25.52 8.23
C PRO A 47 11.62 26.04 7.48
N LEU A 48 12.38 25.14 6.83
CA LEU A 48 13.55 25.51 6.00
C LEU A 48 13.19 25.69 4.52
N ALA A 49 12.16 25.02 4.01
CA ALA A 49 11.61 25.20 2.66
C ALA A 49 10.22 24.55 2.57
N SER A 50 9.29 25.07 1.77
CA SER A 50 7.99 24.45 1.54
C SER A 50 7.96 23.75 0.17
N ILE A 51 7.75 22.43 0.14
CA ILE A 51 7.55 21.68 -1.10
C ILE A 51 6.09 21.19 -1.11
N PRO A 52 5.30 21.48 -2.15
CA PRO A 52 3.85 21.26 -2.17
C PRO A 52 3.39 19.79 -2.04
N VAL A 53 4.29 18.82 -2.24
CA VAL A 53 3.98 17.38 -2.07
C VAL A 53 4.30 16.87 -0.65
N VAL A 54 5.18 17.56 0.09
CA VAL A 54 5.73 17.07 1.38
C VAL A 54 5.39 18.01 2.55
N GLY A 55 4.80 19.18 2.29
CA GLY A 55 4.54 20.21 3.29
C GLY A 55 5.82 20.96 3.67
N ASP A 56 5.84 21.59 4.85
CA ASP A 56 7.02 22.28 5.37
C ASP A 56 8.18 21.30 5.61
N LEU A 57 9.35 21.57 5.03
CA LEU A 57 10.59 20.82 5.26
C LEU A 57 11.23 21.35 6.52
N THR A 58 10.92 20.67 7.60
CA THR A 58 11.60 20.82 8.87
C THR A 58 12.87 19.96 8.91
N ILE A 59 13.84 20.29 9.76
CA ILE A 59 15.07 19.49 9.96
C ILE A 59 14.74 18.02 10.29
N ASN A 60 13.64 17.79 11.01
CA ASN A 60 13.12 16.45 11.31
C ASN A 60 12.72 15.68 10.03
N VAL A 61 12.14 16.36 9.04
CA VAL A 61 11.75 15.76 7.75
C VAL A 61 12.98 15.36 6.96
N VAL A 62 14.05 16.16 6.96
CA VAL A 62 15.29 15.81 6.25
C VAL A 62 15.94 14.56 6.86
N ILE A 63 16.00 14.46 8.19
CA ILE A 63 16.55 13.28 8.88
C ILE A 63 15.64 12.06 8.65
N ALA A 64 14.33 12.22 8.75
CA ALA A 64 13.36 11.15 8.51
C ALA A 64 13.35 10.67 7.05
N TYR A 65 13.62 11.55 6.08
CA TYR A 65 13.55 11.23 4.65
C TYR A 65 14.88 10.77 4.04
N PHE A 66 16.02 11.09 4.66
CA PHE A 66 17.33 10.63 4.18
C PHE A 66 17.92 9.54 5.08
N PHE A 67 18.07 9.77 6.39
CA PHE A 67 18.80 8.84 7.25
C PHE A 67 18.04 7.55 7.52
N VAL A 68 16.74 7.65 7.80
CA VAL A 68 15.90 6.48 8.12
C VAL A 68 15.73 5.53 6.92
N PRO A 69 15.37 5.98 5.70
CA PRO A 69 15.23 5.08 4.58
C PRO A 69 16.57 4.49 4.15
N ILE A 70 17.67 5.25 4.18
CA ILE A 70 19.00 4.72 3.86
C ILE A 70 19.42 3.64 4.87
N GLY A 71 19.26 3.90 6.17
CA GLY A 71 19.54 2.93 7.23
C GLY A 71 18.66 1.68 7.13
N SER A 72 17.36 1.87 6.86
CA SER A 72 16.42 0.76 6.66
C SER A 72 16.72 -0.05 5.40
N ALA A 73 17.14 0.60 4.30
CA ALA A 73 17.48 -0.07 3.05
C ALA A 73 18.66 -1.01 3.25
N PHE A 74 19.70 -0.54 3.95
CA PHE A 74 20.84 -1.39 4.30
C PHE A 74 20.42 -2.58 5.18
N PHE A 75 19.61 -2.32 6.21
CA PHE A 75 19.15 -3.36 7.12
C PHE A 75 18.25 -4.40 6.45
N LEU A 76 17.32 -3.96 5.58
CA LEU A 76 16.45 -4.82 4.79
C LEU A 76 17.27 -5.67 3.82
N HIS A 77 18.25 -5.08 3.13
CA HIS A 77 19.11 -5.81 2.21
C HIS A 77 19.89 -6.94 2.91
N VAL A 78 20.37 -6.69 4.14
CA VAL A 78 21.05 -7.72 4.94
C VAL A 78 20.08 -8.82 5.38
N LYS A 79 18.88 -8.46 5.87
CA LYS A 79 17.89 -9.44 6.34
C LYS A 79 17.29 -10.29 5.20
N LEU A 80 16.94 -9.67 4.08
CA LEU A 80 16.37 -10.37 2.92
C LEU A 80 17.35 -11.35 2.28
N ASN A 81 18.65 -11.14 2.46
CA ASN A 81 19.70 -12.03 1.97
C ASN A 81 20.08 -13.16 2.97
N GLN A 82 19.42 -13.25 4.12
CA GLN A 82 19.60 -14.41 5.01
C GLN A 82 18.92 -15.66 4.43
N PRO A 83 19.49 -16.86 4.62
CA PRO A 83 19.03 -18.08 3.96
C PRO A 83 17.54 -18.38 4.23
N LYS A 84 17.08 -18.20 5.48
CA LYS A 84 15.68 -18.45 5.87
C LYS A 84 14.67 -17.63 5.05
N TYR A 85 14.89 -16.34 4.89
CA TYR A 85 13.98 -15.46 4.14
C TYR A 85 14.18 -15.61 2.63
N ALA A 86 15.43 -15.81 2.20
CA ALA A 86 15.77 -16.00 0.80
C ALA A 86 15.15 -17.27 0.21
N ASP A 87 15.18 -18.40 0.94
CA ASP A 87 14.58 -19.66 0.49
C ASP A 87 13.04 -19.57 0.46
N PHE A 88 12.41 -18.93 1.44
CA PHE A 88 10.95 -18.69 1.44
C PHE A 88 10.50 -17.84 0.24
N LEU A 89 11.24 -16.78 -0.08
CA LEU A 89 10.94 -15.93 -1.23
C LEU A 89 11.15 -16.67 -2.57
N ILE A 90 12.16 -17.55 -2.65
CA ILE A 90 12.37 -18.40 -3.82
C ILE A 90 11.20 -19.37 -4.00
N GLU A 91 10.79 -20.05 -2.93
CA GLU A 91 9.65 -20.99 -2.95
C GLU A 91 8.36 -20.27 -3.36
N THR A 92 8.10 -19.09 -2.80
CA THR A 92 6.94 -18.26 -3.18
C THR A 92 6.99 -17.86 -4.65
N GLU A 93 8.16 -17.50 -5.20
CA GLU A 93 8.30 -17.22 -6.63
C GLU A 93 7.99 -18.46 -7.48
N GLN A 94 8.43 -19.64 -7.05
CA GLN A 94 8.16 -20.89 -7.74
C GLN A 94 6.67 -21.25 -7.72
N GLU A 95 5.96 -21.03 -6.60
CA GLU A 95 4.52 -21.21 -6.53
C GLU A 95 3.76 -20.19 -7.38
N LEU A 96 4.18 -18.93 -7.38
CA LEU A 96 3.57 -17.88 -8.22
C LEU A 96 3.72 -18.16 -9.73
N ARG A 97 4.78 -18.87 -10.14
CA ARG A 97 4.95 -19.31 -11.55
C ARG A 97 3.97 -20.39 -11.97
N LYS A 98 3.39 -21.13 -11.02
CA LYS A 98 2.37 -22.15 -11.31
C LYS A 98 0.97 -21.53 -11.46
N VAL A 99 0.78 -20.32 -10.94
CA VAL A 99 -0.48 -19.58 -11.06
C VAL A 99 -0.67 -19.16 -12.51
N HIS A 100 -1.77 -19.63 -13.11
CA HIS A 100 -2.18 -19.22 -14.44
C HIS A 100 -2.85 -17.85 -14.30
N TRP A 101 -2.10 -16.77 -14.57
CA TRP A 101 -2.67 -15.43 -14.57
C TRP A 101 -3.63 -15.29 -15.75
N PRO A 102 -4.89 -14.88 -15.50
CA PRO A 102 -5.88 -14.75 -16.54
C PRO A 102 -5.44 -13.69 -17.54
N THR A 103 -5.84 -13.85 -18.79
CA THR A 103 -5.59 -12.83 -19.81
C THR A 103 -6.47 -11.59 -19.54
N PHE A 104 -6.08 -10.44 -20.11
CA PHE A 104 -6.87 -9.21 -19.96
C PHE A 104 -8.32 -9.38 -20.44
N ASP A 105 -8.56 -10.23 -21.44
CA ASP A 105 -9.90 -10.46 -21.99
C ASP A 105 -10.76 -11.35 -21.09
N GLU A 106 -10.18 -12.37 -20.46
CA GLU A 106 -10.84 -13.16 -19.42
C GLU A 106 -11.21 -12.30 -18.21
N THR A 107 -10.29 -11.42 -17.78
CA THR A 107 -10.51 -10.52 -16.65
C THR A 107 -11.64 -9.53 -16.92
N LYS A 108 -11.71 -8.96 -18.14
CA LYS A 108 -12.81 -8.08 -18.56
C LYS A 108 -14.14 -8.82 -18.59
N SER A 109 -14.15 -10.03 -19.16
CA SER A 109 -15.35 -10.85 -19.28
C SER A 109 -15.91 -11.18 -17.89
N ALA A 110 -15.05 -11.61 -16.95
CA ALA A 110 -15.44 -11.87 -15.58
C ALA A 110 -15.95 -10.61 -14.87
N SER A 111 -15.29 -9.46 -15.05
CA SER A 111 -15.70 -8.19 -14.44
C SER A 111 -17.04 -7.68 -14.96
N ILE A 112 -17.31 -7.82 -16.26
CA ILE A 112 -18.59 -7.43 -16.89
C ILE A 112 -19.76 -8.20 -16.26
N VAL A 113 -19.61 -9.50 -16.03
CA VAL A 113 -20.66 -10.31 -15.39
C VAL A 113 -20.98 -9.78 -13.99
N VAL A 114 -19.95 -9.45 -13.21
CA VAL A 114 -20.13 -8.87 -11.86
C VAL A 114 -20.82 -7.51 -11.93
N ILE A 115 -20.41 -6.64 -12.85
CA ILE A 115 -21.03 -5.31 -13.05
C ILE A 115 -22.52 -5.46 -13.38
N VAL A 116 -22.88 -6.36 -14.30
CA VAL A 116 -24.27 -6.62 -14.66
C VAL A 116 -25.06 -7.15 -13.46
N CYS A 117 -24.50 -8.09 -12.70
CA CYS A 117 -25.14 -8.62 -11.50
C CYS A 117 -25.42 -7.52 -10.46
N VAL A 118 -24.45 -6.64 -10.21
CA VAL A 118 -24.59 -5.50 -9.29
C VAL A 118 -25.63 -4.51 -9.79
N LEU A 119 -25.69 -4.21 -11.09
CA LEU A 119 -26.69 -3.31 -11.67
C LEU A 119 -28.12 -3.87 -11.55
N VAL A 120 -28.30 -5.18 -11.77
CA VAL A 120 -29.60 -5.83 -11.60
C VAL A 120 -30.06 -5.75 -10.14
N LEU A 121 -29.18 -6.08 -9.19
CA LEU A 121 -29.47 -5.96 -7.76
C LEU A 121 -29.80 -4.52 -7.36
N ALA A 122 -29.02 -3.55 -7.83
CA ALA A 122 -29.26 -2.13 -7.58
C ALA A 122 -30.61 -1.67 -8.16
N GLY A 123 -30.98 -2.14 -9.36
CA GLY A 123 -32.27 -1.85 -9.97
C GLY A 123 -33.46 -2.41 -9.19
N ILE A 124 -33.34 -3.63 -8.67
CA ILE A 124 -34.37 -4.24 -7.81
C ILE A 124 -34.52 -3.45 -6.51
N LEU A 125 -33.39 -3.10 -5.87
CA LEU A 125 -33.40 -2.32 -4.64
C LEU A 125 -34.04 -0.94 -4.87
N PHE A 126 -33.62 -0.24 -5.92
CA PHE A 126 -34.19 1.05 -6.29
C PHE A 126 -35.70 0.96 -6.58
N GLY A 127 -36.15 -0.09 -7.26
CA GLY A 127 -37.57 -0.34 -7.51
C GLY A 127 -38.35 -0.58 -6.22
N ALA A 128 -37.79 -1.36 -5.29
CA ALA A 128 -38.39 -1.60 -3.98
C ALA A 128 -38.47 -0.32 -3.15
N ASP A 129 -37.39 0.45 -3.07
CA ASP A 129 -37.32 1.72 -2.36
C ASP A 129 -38.35 2.73 -2.90
N PHE A 130 -38.49 2.83 -4.23
CA PHE A 130 -39.47 3.70 -4.86
C PHE A 130 -40.91 3.27 -4.57
N LEU A 131 -41.20 1.96 -4.67
CA LEU A 131 -42.53 1.41 -4.42
C LEU A 131 -42.92 1.59 -2.95
N PHE A 132 -42.04 1.25 -2.01
CA PHE A 132 -42.27 1.45 -0.60
C PHE A 132 -42.40 2.93 -0.24
N GLY A 133 -41.55 3.81 -0.77
CA GLY A 133 -41.66 5.26 -0.54
C GLY A 133 -43.00 5.83 -1.01
N LYS A 134 -43.49 5.41 -2.19
CA LYS A 134 -44.79 5.83 -2.70
C LYS A 134 -45.96 5.23 -1.93
N PHE A 135 -45.82 4.01 -1.42
CA PHE A 135 -46.82 3.36 -0.60
C PHE A 135 -46.97 4.03 0.77
N PHE A 136 -45.85 4.30 1.47
CA PHE A 136 -45.85 4.96 2.76
C PHE A 136 -46.38 6.41 2.67
N SER A 137 -45.97 7.18 1.65
CA SER A 137 -46.46 8.56 1.46
C SER A 137 -47.93 8.69 1.06
N ARG A 138 -48.58 7.59 0.68
CA ARG A 138 -50.02 7.55 0.40
C ARG A 138 -50.84 7.11 1.61
N LEU A 139 -50.22 6.41 2.56
CA LEU A 139 -50.90 5.84 3.74
C LEU A 139 -50.80 6.75 4.97
N PHE A 140 -49.75 7.56 5.06
CA PHE A 140 -49.48 8.54 6.12
C PHE A 140 -49.43 9.94 5.52
#